data_AF-A0A1I0N2P5-F1
#
_entry.id   AF-A0A1I0N2P5-F1
#
_cell.length_a   1.000
_cell.length_b   1.000
_cell.length_c   1.000
_cell.angle_alpha   90.00
_cell.angle_beta   90.00
_cell.angle_gamma   90.00
#
_symmetry.space_group_name_H-M   'P 1'
#
loop_
_entity.id
_entity.type
_entity.pdbx_description
1 polymer ?
#
loop_
_entity_poly.entity_id
_entity_poly.type
_entity_poly.pdbx_seq_one_letter_code
_entity_poly.pdbx_strand_id
1 'polypeptide(L)'
;MKKSFLAIICTTLFLVSCTKDKTKASTEPEKTPIADSTSTSTASPAAKNDLIKSTAKDKNGKTLEMTFDNAKNTVTVVFEGNTVTLQGQEAGSGMLYKNDQYELSGKGEQVKLAKEGKTIFEN
;
A
#
# COMPACT_ATOMS: atom_id res chain seq x y z
N MET A 1 31.49 21.75 40.40
CA MET A 1 31.22 20.45 41.06
C MET A 1 30.16 20.65 42.12
N LYS A 2 28.91 20.23 41.92
CA LYS A 2 27.93 19.89 42.97
C LYS A 2 26.95 18.89 42.37
N LYS A 3 27.20 17.60 42.64
CA LYS A 3 26.30 16.49 42.32
C LYS A 3 25.34 16.37 43.49
N SER A 4 24.03 16.43 43.23
CA SER A 4 23.04 15.89 44.15
C SER A 4 22.20 14.86 43.41
N PHE A 5 22.35 13.63 43.87
CA PHE A 5 21.46 12.50 43.61
C PHE A 5 20.23 12.63 44.52
N LEU A 6 19.04 12.35 43.99
CA LEU A 6 18.04 11.59 44.73
C LEU A 6 17.09 10.90 43.73
N ALA A 7 17.08 9.57 43.81
CA ALA A 7 16.19 8.67 43.11
C ALA A 7 14.76 8.75 43.68
N ILE A 8 13.76 8.29 42.91
CA ILE A 8 12.84 7.19 43.28
C ILE A 8 11.74 7.05 42.21
N ILE A 9 11.45 5.79 41.94
CA ILE A 9 10.70 5.18 40.84
C ILE A 9 9.18 5.24 41.12
N CYS A 10 8.35 5.39 40.09
CA CYS A 10 6.99 4.83 40.13
C CYS A 10 6.53 4.36 38.75
N THR A 11 6.62 3.05 38.57
CA THR A 11 6.02 2.22 37.53
C THR A 11 4.51 2.38 37.45
N THR A 12 3.97 2.55 36.23
CA THR A 12 2.66 2.00 35.86
C THR A 12 2.76 1.35 34.49
N LEU A 13 2.70 0.01 34.48
CA LEU A 13 2.46 -0.78 33.29
C LEU A 13 1.06 -0.45 32.76
N PHE A 14 0.95 0.07 31.54
CA PHE A 14 -0.30 -0.01 30.80
C PHE A 14 -0.39 -1.38 30.15
N LEU A 15 -1.07 -2.31 30.82
CA LEU A 15 -1.59 -3.52 30.20
C LEU A 15 -2.89 -3.16 29.48
N VAL A 16 -2.79 -2.82 28.19
CA VAL A 16 -3.97 -2.84 27.31
C VAL A 16 -4.25 -4.30 26.98
N SER A 17 -5.33 -4.81 27.57
CA SER A 17 -5.80 -6.19 27.40
C SER A 17 -6.30 -6.42 25.98
N CYS A 18 -5.75 -7.45 25.30
CA CYS A 18 -6.38 -8.07 24.14
C CYS A 18 -7.57 -8.91 24.60
N THR A 19 -8.80 -8.49 24.30
CA THR A 19 -9.94 -9.40 24.31
C THR A 19 -9.90 -10.25 23.04
N LYS A 20 -9.39 -11.47 23.17
CA LYS A 20 -9.73 -12.57 22.27
C LYS A 20 -10.98 -13.25 22.81
N ASP A 21 -12.13 -12.99 22.20
CA ASP A 21 -13.25 -13.92 22.26
C ASP A 21 -13.31 -14.68 20.94
N LYS A 22 -13.23 -16.00 21.06
CA LYS A 22 -13.29 -16.97 19.98
C LYS A 22 -14.68 -17.63 20.03
N THR A 23 -15.27 -17.78 18.84
CA THR A 23 -16.09 -18.93 18.41
C THR A 23 -17.58 -18.94 18.77
N LYS A 24 -18.43 -18.77 17.74
CA LYS A 24 -19.16 -19.91 17.14
C LYS A 24 -19.68 -19.61 15.73
N ALA A 25 -19.54 -20.63 14.90
CA ALA A 25 -19.93 -20.71 13.50
C ALA A 25 -21.44 -20.91 13.30
N SER A 26 -21.97 -20.45 12.16
CA SER A 26 -22.96 -21.18 11.36
C SER A 26 -23.08 -20.58 9.95
N THR A 27 -22.51 -21.31 8.98
CA THR A 27 -22.94 -21.61 7.60
C THR A 27 -24.10 -20.84 6.94
N GLU A 28 -23.76 -20.27 5.77
CA GLU A 28 -24.51 -19.95 4.51
C GLU A 28 -25.66 -20.95 4.16
N PRO A 29 -26.74 -20.66 3.36
CA PRO A 29 -26.86 -19.83 2.14
C PRO A 29 -28.04 -18.82 2.17
N GLU A 30 -28.15 -17.80 1.31
CA GLU A 30 -28.60 -17.91 -0.07
C GLU A 30 -28.54 -16.53 -0.81
N LYS A 31 -27.75 -16.48 -1.89
CA LYS A 31 -28.08 -16.03 -3.27
C LYS A 31 -28.51 -14.57 -3.59
N THR A 32 -27.60 -13.91 -4.34
CA THR A 32 -27.76 -13.10 -5.58
C THR A 32 -28.37 -11.69 -5.57
N PRO A 33 -28.11 -10.85 -6.60
CA PRO A 33 -26.86 -10.62 -7.36
C PRO A 33 -26.56 -9.10 -7.59
N ILE A 34 -25.46 -8.83 -8.31
CA ILE A 34 -25.12 -7.62 -9.10
C ILE A 34 -24.54 -6.40 -8.36
N ALA A 35 -23.22 -6.19 -8.52
CA ALA A 35 -22.66 -4.93 -9.01
C ALA A 35 -21.27 -5.22 -9.58
N ASP A 36 -21.29 -5.50 -10.86
CA ASP A 36 -20.18 -5.75 -11.75
C ASP A 36 -19.21 -4.54 -11.76
N SER A 37 -18.14 -4.59 -10.97
CA SER A 37 -16.96 -3.76 -11.22
C SER A 37 -15.98 -4.60 -12.03
N THR A 38 -16.36 -4.81 -13.28
CA THR A 38 -15.52 -5.26 -14.38
C THR A 38 -14.28 -4.36 -14.44
N SER A 39 -13.19 -4.79 -13.80
CA SER A 39 -11.85 -4.46 -14.24
C SER A 39 -11.63 -5.22 -15.53
N THR A 40 -11.88 -4.55 -16.65
CA THR A 40 -11.60 -5.04 -18.00
C THR A 40 -10.10 -5.33 -18.15
N SER A 41 -9.68 -6.51 -17.73
CA SER A 41 -8.43 -7.11 -18.18
C SER A 41 -8.69 -7.60 -19.59
N THR A 42 -8.39 -6.76 -20.58
CA THR A 42 -8.34 -7.17 -21.98
C THR A 42 -7.28 -8.25 -22.12
N ALA A 43 -7.72 -9.51 -22.12
CA ALA A 43 -6.89 -10.66 -22.45
C ALA A 43 -6.54 -10.60 -23.94
N SER A 44 -5.24 -10.45 -24.23
CA SER A 44 -4.64 -10.70 -25.54
C SER A 44 -3.48 -11.68 -25.34
N PRO A 45 -3.29 -12.68 -26.23
CA PRO A 45 -2.53 -13.88 -25.93
C PRO A 45 -1.03 -13.71 -26.18
N ALA A 46 -0.25 -14.55 -25.47
CA ALA A 46 1.16 -14.90 -25.64
C ALA A 46 2.15 -14.29 -24.61
N ALA A 47 2.86 -15.22 -23.94
CA ALA A 47 3.78 -15.07 -22.81
C ALA A 47 3.10 -14.63 -21.49
N LYS A 48 3.10 -15.53 -20.49
CA LYS A 48 2.62 -15.24 -19.12
C LYS A 48 3.60 -14.29 -18.41
N ASN A 49 3.65 -13.05 -18.88
CA ASN A 49 4.30 -11.97 -18.18
C ASN A 49 3.35 -11.57 -17.04
N ASP A 50 3.80 -11.74 -15.79
CA ASP A 50 3.06 -11.35 -14.58
C ASP A 50 3.10 -9.82 -14.41
N LEU A 51 2.55 -9.14 -15.42
CA LEU A 51 2.46 -7.70 -15.53
C LEU A 51 1.02 -7.27 -15.26
N ILE A 52 0.82 -6.50 -14.19
CA ILE A 52 -0.48 -5.97 -13.78
C ILE A 52 -0.48 -4.46 -14.01
N LYS A 53 -1.48 -3.96 -14.74
CA LYS A 53 -1.66 -2.52 -14.94
C LYS A 53 -2.71 -1.98 -13.99
N SER A 54 -2.47 -0.81 -13.43
CA SER A 54 -3.39 -0.09 -12.56
C SER A 54 -3.32 1.41 -12.84
N THR A 55 -4.40 2.11 -12.51
CA THR A 55 -4.51 3.55 -12.70
C THR A 55 -5.24 4.17 -11.52
N ALA A 56 -4.70 5.25 -10.97
CA ALA A 56 -5.34 6.05 -9.93
C ALA A 56 -5.52 7.49 -10.41
N LYS A 57 -6.54 8.17 -9.87
CA LYS A 57 -6.77 9.60 -10.12
C LYS A 57 -6.80 10.36 -8.81
N ASP A 58 -6.11 11.50 -8.76
CA ASP A 58 -6.19 12.40 -7.61
C ASP A 58 -7.46 13.27 -7.66
N LYS A 59 -7.70 14.04 -6.60
CA LYS A 59 -8.80 15.01 -6.50
C LYS A 59 -8.79 16.11 -7.58
N ASN A 60 -7.66 16.31 -8.27
CA ASN A 60 -7.47 17.32 -9.31
C ASN A 60 -7.61 16.69 -10.72
N GLY A 61 -7.89 15.39 -10.81
CA GLY A 61 -7.99 14.65 -12.06
C GLY A 61 -6.64 14.27 -12.69
N LYS A 62 -5.52 14.46 -11.99
CA LYS A 62 -4.21 13.94 -12.42
C LYS A 62 -4.24 12.43 -12.34
N THR A 63 -3.57 11.79 -13.31
CA THR A 63 -3.55 10.33 -13.43
C THR A 63 -2.18 9.79 -13.06
N LEU A 64 -2.16 8.75 -12.22
CA LEU A 64 -1.00 7.93 -11.93
C LEU A 64 -1.20 6.56 -12.60
N GLU A 65 -0.36 6.24 -13.59
CA GLU A 65 -0.36 4.91 -14.21
C GLU A 65 0.73 4.06 -13.60
N MET A 66 0.40 2.80 -13.30
CA MET A 66 1.31 1.85 -12.65
C MET A 66 1.30 0.55 -13.43
N THR A 67 2.48 0.01 -13.71
CA THR A 67 2.66 -1.35 -14.23
C THR A 67 3.53 -2.13 -13.26
N PHE A 68 2.93 -3.06 -12.54
CA PHE A 68 3.60 -3.95 -11.61
C PHE A 68 4.15 -5.14 -12.39
N ASP A 69 5.44 -5.40 -12.26
CA ASP A 69 6.11 -6.63 -12.71
C ASP A 69 6.39 -7.45 -11.45
N ASN A 70 5.48 -8.38 -11.14
CA ASN A 70 5.56 -9.19 -9.93
C ASN A 70 6.71 -10.19 -9.99
N ALA A 71 7.13 -10.61 -11.19
CA ALA A 71 8.27 -11.49 -11.37
C ALA A 71 9.59 -10.81 -10.98
N LYS A 72 9.71 -9.50 -11.20
CA LYS A 72 10.88 -8.69 -10.81
C LYS A 72 10.70 -7.95 -9.48
N ASN A 73 9.49 -7.99 -8.91
CA ASN A 73 9.10 -7.18 -7.78
C ASN A 73 9.38 -5.67 -8.01
N THR A 74 9.06 -5.18 -9.21
CA THR A 74 9.24 -3.77 -9.59
C THR A 74 7.93 -3.15 -10.03
N VAL A 75 7.83 -1.83 -9.95
CA VAL A 75 6.73 -1.07 -10.53
C VAL A 75 7.28 0.03 -11.44
N THR A 76 6.72 0.14 -12.64
CA THR A 76 6.92 1.30 -13.51
C THR A 76 5.76 2.25 -13.31
N VAL A 77 6.07 3.48 -12.93
CA VAL A 77 5.12 4.55 -12.68
C VAL A 77 5.22 5.59 -13.78
N VAL A 78 4.08 6.03 -14.32
CA VAL A 78 3.98 7.19 -15.21
C VAL A 78 3.13 8.26 -14.54
N PHE A 79 3.73 9.43 -14.31
CA PHE A 79 3.06 10.57 -13.69
C PHE A 79 3.47 11.88 -14.37
N GLU A 80 2.49 12.62 -14.89
CA GLU A 80 2.71 13.88 -15.63
C GLU A 80 3.76 13.75 -16.76
N GLY A 81 3.74 12.62 -17.47
CA GLY A 81 4.70 12.32 -18.54
C GLY A 81 6.08 11.84 -18.08
N ASN A 82 6.35 11.80 -16.78
CA ASN A 82 7.59 11.23 -16.23
C ASN A 82 7.42 9.73 -15.98
N THR A 83 8.37 8.93 -16.46
CA THR A 83 8.40 7.48 -16.21
C THR A 83 9.53 7.15 -15.24
N VAL A 84 9.22 6.38 -14.20
CA VAL A 84 10.21 5.92 -13.22
C VAL A 84 9.96 4.46 -12.86
N THR A 85 11.03 3.67 -12.75
CA THR A 85 10.96 2.30 -12.23
C THR A 85 11.40 2.30 -10.76
N LEU A 86 10.62 1.63 -9.91
CA LEU A 86 10.83 1.52 -8.48
C LEU A 86 10.96 0.06 -8.08
N GLN A 87 11.80 -0.22 -7.09
CA GLN A 87 12.01 -1.57 -6.57
C GLN A 87 11.16 -1.80 -5.32
N GLY A 88 10.47 -2.93 -5.26
CA GLY A 88 9.66 -3.33 -4.10
C GLY A 88 10.50 -3.46 -2.83
N GLN A 89 9.92 -3.05 -1.72
CA GLN A 89 10.53 -3.02 -0.39
C GLN A 89 9.67 -3.79 0.59
N GLU A 90 10.28 -4.29 1.66
CA GLU A 90 9.53 -4.84 2.79
C GLU A 90 8.72 -3.72 3.46
N ALA A 91 7.42 -3.96 3.69
CA ALA A 91 6.51 -3.05 4.35
C ALA A 91 5.74 -3.81 5.43
N GLY A 92 5.50 -3.18 6.59
CA GLY A 92 4.71 -3.78 7.66
C GLY A 92 3.21 -3.91 7.32
N SER A 93 2.72 -3.13 6.34
CA SER A 93 1.36 -3.24 5.79
C SER A 93 1.30 -2.54 4.44
N GLY A 94 0.59 -3.15 3.48
CA GLY A 94 0.41 -2.57 2.15
C GLY A 94 1.62 -2.79 1.23
N MET A 95 1.80 -1.87 0.30
CA MET A 95 2.87 -1.90 -0.68
C MET A 95 3.83 -0.72 -0.49
N LEU A 96 5.12 -0.97 -0.71
CA LEU A 96 6.16 0.05 -0.72
C LEU A 96 7.15 -0.27 -1.85
N TYR A 97 7.37 0.70 -2.73
CA TYR A 97 8.37 0.63 -3.79
C TYR A 97 9.19 1.91 -3.77
N LYS A 98 10.51 1.83 -3.92
CA LYS A 98 11.36 3.02 -3.89
C LYS A 98 12.55 2.93 -4.85
N ASN A 99 13.11 4.10 -5.14
CA ASN A 99 14.48 4.27 -5.61
C ASN A 99 15.09 5.49 -4.89
N ASP A 100 16.20 6.03 -5.39
CA ASP A 100 16.92 7.13 -4.73
C ASP A 100 16.08 8.42 -4.61
N GLN A 101 15.12 8.64 -5.50
CA GLN A 101 14.37 9.90 -5.58
C GLN A 101 12.87 9.75 -5.36
N TYR A 102 12.31 8.56 -5.52
CA TYR A 102 10.87 8.34 -5.53
C TYR A 102 10.46 7.21 -4.60
N GLU A 103 9.28 7.37 -4.01
CA GLU A 103 8.63 6.37 -3.18
C GLU A 103 7.16 6.25 -3.58
N LEU A 104 6.74 5.05 -3.96
CA LEU A 104 5.35 4.69 -4.14
C LEU A 104 4.92 3.84 -2.96
N SER A 105 3.86 4.25 -2.29
CA SER A 105 3.27 3.50 -1.17
C SER A 105 1.76 3.36 -1.36
N GLY A 106 1.16 2.35 -0.76
CA GLY A 106 -0.29 2.18 -0.83
C GLY A 106 -0.84 1.11 0.09
N LYS A 107 -2.14 1.18 0.36
CA LYS A 107 -2.87 0.22 1.18
C LYS A 107 -4.32 0.17 0.72
N GLY A 108 -4.78 -1.03 0.33
CA GLY A 108 -6.10 -1.18 -0.30
C GLY A 108 -6.13 -0.39 -1.63
N GLU A 109 -7.10 0.52 -1.76
CA GLU A 109 -7.29 1.35 -2.96
C GLU A 109 -6.51 2.68 -2.93
N GLN A 110 -5.91 3.02 -1.77
CA GLN A 110 -5.14 4.25 -1.60
C GLN A 110 -3.71 4.06 -2.07
N VAL A 111 -3.20 5.05 -2.80
CA VAL A 111 -1.86 5.11 -3.35
C VAL A 111 -1.31 6.52 -3.24
N LYS A 112 -0.03 6.60 -2.87
CA LYS A 112 0.72 7.84 -2.70
C LYS A 112 2.05 7.74 -3.42
N LEU A 113 2.37 8.74 -4.24
CA LEU A 113 3.70 8.91 -4.83
C LEU A 113 4.38 10.13 -4.18
N ALA A 114 5.57 9.92 -3.65
CA ALA A 114 6.45 10.97 -3.16
C ALA A 114 7.70 11.07 -4.03
N LYS A 115 8.20 12.30 -4.21
CA LYS A 115 9.50 12.61 -4.78
C LYS A 115 10.32 13.34 -3.72
N GLU A 116 11.49 12.81 -3.39
CA GLU A 116 12.42 13.38 -2.41
C GLU A 116 11.74 13.66 -1.06
N GLY A 117 10.89 12.72 -0.63
CA GLY A 117 10.11 12.82 0.62
C GLY A 117 8.87 13.72 0.56
N LYS A 118 8.64 14.45 -0.54
CA LYS A 118 7.44 15.28 -0.73
C LYS A 118 6.37 14.54 -1.53
N THR A 119 5.15 14.45 -1.00
CA THR A 119 3.99 13.92 -1.74
C THR A 119 3.72 14.75 -2.99
N ILE A 120 3.67 14.09 -4.14
CA ILE A 120 3.31 14.70 -5.43
C ILE A 120 2.02 14.12 -6.03
N PHE A 121 1.52 13.01 -5.49
CA PHE A 121 0.24 12.40 -5.84
C PHE A 121 -0.35 11.64 -4.64
N GLU A 122 -1.66 11.70 -4.48
CA GLU A 122 -2.47 10.95 -3.49
C GLU A 122 -3.92 10.89 -3.97
N ASN A 123 -4.57 9.72 -3.90
CA ASN A 123 -5.97 9.52 -4.26
C ASN A 123 -6.88 9.25 -3.05
#